data_AF-A0A524NE27-F1
#
_entry.id   AF-A0A524NE27-F1
#
_cell.length_a   1.000
_cell.length_b   1.000
_cell.length_c   1.000
_cell.angle_alpha   90.00
_cell.angle_beta   90.00
_cell.angle_gamma   90.00
#
_symmetry.space_group_name_H-M   'P 1'
#
loop_
_entity.id
_entity.type
_entity.pdbx_description
1 polymer ?
#
loop_
_entity_poly.entity_id
_entity_poly.type
_entity_poly.pdbx_seq_one_letter_code
_entity_poly.pdbx_strand_id
1 'polypeptide(L)'
;AEIHQQRIEGWPTLYPWIEPDGLGYFRRRVTEATKGVEHALAVTLDHFSTRVEQERALVVLRFKLDVLWAMADAMYMAYVLRMPPYANVEIDR
;
A
#
# COMPACT_ATOMS: atom_id res chain seq x y z
N ALA A 1 10.37 0.54 -1.97
CA ALA A 1 10.91 1.92 -1.87
C ALA A 1 10.65 2.72 -3.14
N GLU A 2 10.78 2.09 -4.31
CA GLU A 2 10.63 2.73 -5.63
C GLU A 2 9.34 3.56 -5.78
N ILE A 3 8.16 3.03 -5.45
CA ILE A 3 6.91 3.81 -5.53
C ILE A 3 6.89 5.05 -4.61
N HIS A 4 7.58 5.02 -3.47
CA HIS A 4 7.70 6.20 -2.61
C HIS A 4 8.65 7.22 -3.23
N GLN A 5 9.75 6.80 -3.87
CA GLN A 5 10.64 7.69 -4.61
C GLN A 5 9.93 8.34 -5.80
N GLN A 6 9.21 7.54 -6.61
CA GLN A 6 8.42 8.06 -7.72
C GLN A 6 7.42 9.14 -7.29
N ARG A 7 6.79 8.99 -6.11
CA ARG A 7 5.90 10.02 -5.54
C ARG A 7 6.67 11.27 -5.11
N ILE A 8 7.82 11.11 -4.45
CA ILE A 8 8.66 12.24 -4.02
C ILE A 8 9.14 13.06 -5.23
N GLU A 9 9.51 12.39 -6.31
CA GLU A 9 10.06 13.02 -7.52
C GLU A 9 8.96 13.58 -8.43
N GLY A 10 7.85 12.86 -8.61
CA GLY A 10 6.83 13.21 -9.59
C GLY A 10 5.72 14.13 -9.08
N TRP A 11 5.29 13.99 -7.81
CA TRP A 11 4.12 14.71 -7.31
C TRP A 11 4.28 16.24 -7.25
N PRO A 12 5.45 16.82 -6.93
CA PRO A 12 5.61 18.28 -6.97
C PRO A 12 5.30 18.89 -8.35
N THR A 13 5.61 18.16 -9.43
CA THR A 13 5.35 18.61 -10.80
C THR A 13 3.92 18.34 -11.23
N LEU A 14 3.39 17.15 -10.92
CA LEU A 14 2.04 16.73 -11.35
C LEU A 14 0.92 17.38 -10.52
N TYR A 15 1.20 17.70 -9.25
CA TYR A 15 0.25 18.20 -8.27
C TYR A 15 0.88 19.35 -7.46
N PRO A 16 1.16 20.51 -8.09
CA PRO A 16 1.95 21.60 -7.48
C PRO A 16 1.25 22.30 -6.30
N TRP A 17 -0.03 22.00 -6.09
CA TRP A 17 -0.82 22.50 -4.96
C TRP A 17 -0.57 21.72 -3.65
N ILE A 18 0.15 20.59 -3.70
CA ILE A 18 0.53 19.84 -2.50
C ILE A 18 1.74 20.52 -1.86
N GLU A 19 1.58 20.93 -0.60
CA GLU A 19 2.68 21.53 0.17
C GLU A 19 3.89 20.56 0.29
N PRO A 20 5.13 21.04 0.12
CA PRO A 20 6.33 20.19 0.15
C PRO A 20 6.47 19.34 1.41
N ASP A 21 6.04 19.87 2.55
CA ASP A 21 6.07 19.17 3.85
C ASP A 21 5.13 17.95 3.89
N GLY A 22 4.10 17.93 3.04
CA GLY A 22 3.19 16.78 2.86
C GLY A 22 3.90 15.52 2.37
N LEU A 23 5.09 15.64 1.76
CA LEU A 23 5.90 14.50 1.31
C LEU A 23 6.83 13.93 2.39
N GLY A 24 6.88 14.55 3.58
CA GLY A 24 7.75 14.13 4.68
C GLY A 24 7.54 12.67 5.12
N TYR A 25 6.29 12.18 5.06
CA TYR A 25 5.99 10.77 5.34
C TYR A 25 6.71 9.81 4.38
N PHE A 26 6.66 10.09 3.07
CA PHE A 26 7.27 9.22 2.07
C PHE A 26 8.80 9.21 2.19
N ARG A 27 9.41 10.37 2.45
CA ARG A 27 10.87 10.48 2.66
C ARG A 27 11.34 9.61 3.83
N ARG A 28 10.65 9.69 4.99
CA ARG A 28 10.98 8.84 6.16
C ARG A 28 10.84 7.34 5.86
N ARG A 29 9.74 6.96 5.18
CA ARG A 29 9.47 5.55 4.86
C ARG A 29 10.49 4.92 3.93
N VAL A 30 11.11 5.67 3.02
CA VAL A 30 12.18 5.14 2.16
C VAL A 30 13.35 4.62 2.99
N THR A 31 13.75 5.34 4.05
CA THR A 31 14.85 4.94 4.93
C THR A 31 14.45 3.86 5.93
N GLU A 32 13.26 3.96 6.51
CA GLU A 32 12.78 3.03 7.56
C GLU A 32 12.37 1.67 7.00
N ALA A 33 11.78 1.63 5.80
CA ALA A 33 11.25 0.39 5.23
C ALA A 33 12.36 -0.66 5.00
N THR A 34 13.55 -0.25 4.58
CA THR A 34 14.67 -1.17 4.34
C THR A 34 15.06 -1.93 5.61
N LYS A 35 15.22 -1.21 6.73
CA LYS A 35 15.55 -1.82 8.03
C LYS A 35 14.46 -2.76 8.53
N GLY A 36 13.19 -2.39 8.36
CA GLY A 36 12.06 -3.22 8.76
C GLY A 36 11.96 -4.52 7.95
N VAL A 37 12.29 -4.48 6.66
CA VAL A 37 12.25 -5.66 5.78
C VAL A 37 13.35 -6.66 6.12
N GLU A 38 14.57 -6.20 6.42
CA GLU A 38 15.68 -7.10 6.80
C GLU A 38 15.31 -7.95 8.01
N HIS A 39 14.78 -7.32 9.06
CA HIS A 39 14.34 -8.04 10.26
C HIS A 39 13.17 -8.99 9.98
N ALA A 40 12.13 -8.53 9.29
CA ALA A 40 10.97 -9.36 8.98
C ALA A 40 11.33 -10.55 8.08
N LEU A 41 12.27 -10.37 7.15
CA LEU A 41 12.76 -11.44 6.29
C LEU A 41 13.54 -12.47 7.09
N ALA A 42 14.45 -12.05 7.98
CA ALA A 42 15.19 -12.96 8.85
C ALA A 42 14.24 -13.84 9.68
N VAL A 43 13.27 -13.22 10.36
CA VAL A 43 12.24 -13.95 11.13
C VAL A 43 11.45 -14.92 10.26
N THR A 44 11.09 -14.52 9.04
CA THR A 44 10.33 -15.37 8.12
C THR A 44 11.16 -16.59 7.70
N LEU A 45 12.44 -16.40 7.36
CA LEU A 45 13.31 -17.49 6.94
C LEU A 45 13.63 -18.44 8.11
N ASP A 46 13.78 -17.92 9.32
CA ASP A 46 14.01 -18.72 10.52
C ASP A 46 12.77 -19.56 10.92
N HIS A 47 11.56 -19.01 10.72
CA HIS A 47 10.32 -19.65 11.14
C HIS A 47 9.73 -20.62 10.10
N PHE A 48 9.85 -20.33 8.81
CA PHE A 48 9.26 -21.15 7.73
C PHE A 48 10.33 -21.99 7.02
N SER A 49 10.77 -23.06 7.67
CA SER A 49 11.94 -23.85 7.27
C SER A 49 11.64 -25.01 6.32
N THR A 50 10.39 -25.49 6.28
CA THR A 50 9.97 -26.59 5.40
C THR A 50 9.24 -26.09 4.17
N ARG A 51 9.14 -26.94 3.13
CA ARG A 51 8.41 -26.60 1.90
C ARG A 51 6.94 -26.21 2.17
N VAL A 52 6.26 -26.96 3.03
CA VAL A 52 4.85 -26.72 3.38
C VAL A 52 4.69 -25.37 4.11
N GLU A 53 5.60 -25.07 5.03
CA GLU A 53 5.63 -23.80 5.75
C GLU A 53 5.90 -22.62 4.80
N GLN A 54 6.85 -22.75 3.88
CA GLN A 54 7.14 -21.72 2.89
C GLN A 54 5.94 -21.44 1.98
N GLU A 55 5.22 -22.48 1.55
CA GLU A 55 3.97 -22.31 0.81
C GLU A 55 2.92 -21.55 1.63
N ARG A 56 2.84 -21.82 2.94
CA ARG A 56 1.98 -21.04 3.84
C ARG A 56 2.41 -19.58 3.96
N ALA A 57 3.71 -19.30 4.06
CA ALA A 57 4.23 -17.93 4.09
C ALA A 57 3.86 -17.15 2.82
N LEU A 58 3.92 -17.80 1.65
CA LEU A 58 3.47 -17.20 0.38
C LEU A 58 1.96 -16.92 0.37
N VAL A 59 1.15 -17.78 0.97
CA VAL A 59 -0.30 -17.52 1.14
C VAL A 59 -0.54 -16.31 2.05
N VAL A 60 0.21 -16.17 3.14
CA VAL A 60 0.12 -14.99 4.03
C VAL A 60 0.53 -13.71 3.29
N LEU A 61 1.61 -13.75 2.51
CA LEU A 61 2.03 -12.61 1.69
C LEU A 61 0.99 -12.26 0.64
N ARG A 62 0.36 -13.24 0.00
CA ARG A 62 -0.73 -13.03 -0.95
C ARG A 62 -1.92 -12.34 -0.29
N PHE A 63 -2.36 -12.82 0.87
CA PHE A 63 -3.43 -12.16 1.63
C PHE A 63 -3.09 -10.70 1.93
N LYS A 64 -1.85 -10.39 2.30
CA LYS A 64 -1.41 -9.02 2.53
C LYS A 64 -1.53 -8.15 1.27
N LEU A 65 -1.21 -8.70 0.10
CA LEU A 65 -1.36 -8.00 -1.18
C LEU A 65 -2.85 -7.82 -1.52
N ASP A 66 -3.68 -8.83 -1.32
CA ASP A 66 -5.13 -8.77 -1.58
C ASP A 66 -5.80 -7.67 -0.76
N VAL A 67 -5.39 -7.49 0.51
CA VAL A 67 -5.89 -6.38 1.36
C VAL A 67 -5.52 -5.02 0.77
N LEU A 68 -4.26 -4.82 0.36
CA LEU A 68 -3.82 -3.56 -0.24
C LEU A 68 -4.56 -3.29 -1.56
N TRP A 69 -4.83 -4.35 -2.32
CA TRP A 69 -5.57 -4.27 -3.57
C TRP A 69 -7.03 -3.88 -3.33
N ALA A 70 -7.70 -4.51 -2.36
CA ALA A 70 -9.08 -4.21 -2.01
C ALA A 70 -9.26 -2.75 -1.55
N MET A 71 -8.27 -2.18 -0.84
CA MET A 71 -8.27 -0.75 -0.50
C MET A 71 -8.24 0.14 -1.75
N ALA A 72 -7.42 -0.21 -2.74
CA ALA A 72 -7.34 0.51 -4.01
C ALA A 72 -8.63 0.37 -4.82
N ASP A 73 -9.21 -0.83 -4.88
CA ASP A 73 -10.49 -1.09 -5.56
C ASP A 73 -11.61 -0.25 -4.94
N ALA A 74 -11.70 -0.18 -3.61
CA ALA A 74 -12.71 0.63 -2.93
C ALA A 74 -12.59 2.13 -3.27
N MET A 75 -11.36 2.67 -3.26
CA MET A 75 -11.11 4.05 -3.67
C MET A 75 -11.43 4.27 -5.16
N TYR A 76 -11.09 3.32 -6.03
CA TYR A 76 -11.36 3.40 -7.46
C TYR A 76 -12.87 3.40 -7.75
N MET A 77 -13.61 2.49 -7.13
CA MET A 77 -15.07 2.43 -7.23
C MET A 77 -15.70 3.76 -6.80
N ALA A 78 -15.32 4.31 -5.65
CA ALA A 78 -15.91 5.52 -5.11
C ALA A 78 -15.54 6.79 -5.90
N TYR A 79 -14.26 6.98 -6.23
CA TYR A 79 -13.74 8.27 -6.68
C TYR A 79 -13.42 8.34 -8.18
N VAL A 80 -13.25 7.19 -8.84
CA VAL A 80 -13.04 7.14 -10.30
C VAL A 80 -14.33 6.76 -11.02
N LEU A 81 -14.94 5.64 -10.62
CA LEU A 81 -16.20 5.17 -11.23
C LEU A 81 -17.44 5.88 -10.68
N ARG A 82 -17.31 6.69 -9.64
CA ARG A 82 -18.42 7.39 -8.97
C ARG A 82 -19.53 6.43 -8.50
N MET A 83 -19.13 5.25 -8.06
CA MET A 83 -19.98 4.22 -7.49
C MET A 83 -19.63 4.00 -6.02
N PRO A 84 -19.76 5.01 -5.13
CA PRO A 84 -19.64 4.77 -3.71
C PRO A 84 -20.75 3.83 -3.21
N PRO A 85 -20.60 3.24 -2.01
CA PRO A 85 -21.69 2.48 -1.39
C PRO A 85 -23.00 3.27 -1.40
N TYR A 86 -24.10 2.59 -1.74
CA TYR A 86 -25.45 3.17 -1.80
C TYR A 86 -25.64 4.30 -2.83
N ALA A 87 -24.77 4.40 -3.86
CA ALA A 87 -24.89 5.41 -4.91
C ALA A 87 -26.23 5.40 -5.67
N ASN A 88 -26.94 4.28 -5.65
CA ASN A 88 -28.23 4.07 -6.31
C ASN A 88 -29.42 4.10 -5.33
N VAL A 89 -29.21 4.50 -4.08
CA VAL A 89 -30.27 4.65 -3.08
C VAL A 89 -30.59 6.13 -2.93
N GLU A 90 -31.87 6.50 -3.04
CA GLU A 90 -32.34 7.83 -2.67
C GLU A 90 -32.28 7.96 -1.14
N ILE A 91 -31.24 8.64 -0.65
CA ILE A 91 -31.23 9.14 0.73
C ILE A 91 -31.93 10.48 0.66
N ASP A 92 -33.11 10.59 1.31
CA ASP A 92 -33.88 11.82 1.47
C ASP A 92 -32.91 12.99 1.75
N ARG A 93 -32.83 13.94 0.81
CA ARG A 93 -31.98 15.13 0.90
C ARG A 93 -32.77 16.33 1.37
#